data_AF-A0A2M7BL96-F1
#
_entry.id   AF-A0A2M7BL96-F1
#
_cell.length_a   1.000
_cell.length_b   1.000
_cell.length_c   1.000
_cell.angle_alpha   90.00
_cell.angle_beta   90.00
_cell.angle_gamma   90.00
#
_symmetry.space_group_name_H-M   'P 1'
#
loop_
_entity.id
_entity.type
_entity.pdbx_description
1 polymer ?
#
loop_
_entity_poly.entity_id
_entity_poly.type
_entity_poly.pdbx_seq_one_letter_code
_entity_poly.pdbx_strand_id
1 'polypeptide(L)'
;MEKDSETATALGEILACMGETPEIITIGATPAPAETSGRLVRVILPGSKGLNIRSNNEEFVVESVFYSPHYNGLAYRGCECEGAIGANHDVKTILALDSLIEIPGESKVGWYDPESGEVTAETV
;
A
#
# COMPACT_ATOMS: atom_id res chain seq x y z
N MET A 1 10.51 -8.70 -59.05
CA MET A 1 11.04 -7.68 -58.12
C MET A 1 9.97 -7.50 -57.06
N GLU A 2 10.10 -8.20 -55.93
CA GLU A 2 8.98 -8.43 -54.99
C GLU A 2 9.41 -8.24 -53.51
N LYS A 3 10.57 -7.62 -53.28
CA LYS A 3 11.21 -7.54 -51.96
C LYS A 3 10.94 -6.21 -51.23
N ASP A 4 10.41 -5.21 -51.93
CA ASP A 4 10.20 -3.85 -51.41
C ASP A 4 8.80 -3.63 -50.81
N SER A 5 7.87 -4.56 -51.03
CA SER A 5 6.46 -4.44 -50.61
C SER A 5 6.24 -4.78 -49.13
N GLU A 6 6.94 -5.80 -48.63
CA GLU A 6 6.83 -6.27 -47.25
C GLU A 6 7.40 -5.24 -46.26
N THR A 7 8.56 -4.66 -46.60
CA THR A 7 9.23 -3.64 -45.79
C THR A 7 8.38 -2.36 -45.66
N ALA A 8 7.74 -1.94 -46.76
CA ALA A 8 6.85 -0.77 -46.76
C ALA A 8 5.58 -1.02 -45.94
N THR A 9 5.07 -2.25 -45.93
CA THR A 9 3.90 -2.64 -45.15
C THR A 9 4.22 -2.62 -43.65
N ALA A 10 5.34 -3.24 -43.25
CA ALA A 10 5.76 -3.29 -41.85
C ALA A 10 6.02 -1.88 -41.27
N LEU A 11 6.62 -0.97 -42.04
CA LEU A 11 6.81 0.42 -41.61
C LEU A 11 5.49 1.19 -41.48
N GLY A 12 4.50 0.90 -42.34
CA GLY A 12 3.16 1.47 -42.24
C GLY A 12 2.43 1.05 -40.96
N GLU A 13 2.55 -0.22 -40.56
CA GLU A 13 1.94 -0.72 -39.33
C GLU A 13 2.59 -0.14 -38.07
N ILE A 14 3.93 0.01 -38.05
CA ILE A 14 4.63 0.67 -36.94
C ILE A 14 4.20 2.13 -36.81
N LEU A 15 4.07 2.85 -37.93
CA LEU A 15 3.62 4.25 -37.94
C LEU A 15 2.20 4.40 -37.40
N ALA A 16 1.32 3.43 -37.69
CA ALA A 16 -0.06 3.42 -37.17
C ALA A 16 -0.09 3.29 -35.63
N CYS A 17 0.76 2.43 -35.06
CA CYS A 17 0.87 2.29 -33.59
C CYS A 17 1.41 3.54 -32.90
N MET A 18 2.25 4.36 -33.57
CA MET A 18 2.82 5.58 -32.99
C MET A 18 1.83 6.73 -32.83
N GLY A 19 0.67 6.65 -33.49
CA GLY A 19 -0.40 7.65 -33.42
C GLY A 19 -1.46 7.36 -32.35
N GLU A 20 -1.45 6.17 -31.74
CA GLU A 20 -2.34 5.84 -30.63
C GLU A 20 -1.88 6.59 -29.37
N THR A 21 -2.79 7.39 -28.81
CA THR A 21 -2.57 8.01 -27.51
C THR A 21 -2.48 6.90 -26.47
N PRO A 22 -1.41 6.82 -25.67
CA PRO A 22 -1.27 5.76 -24.68
C PRO A 22 -2.47 5.81 -23.73
N GLU A 23 -3.20 4.71 -23.63
CA GLU A 23 -4.14 4.55 -22.54
C GLU A 23 -3.33 4.49 -21.26
N ILE A 24 -3.53 5.50 -20.41
CA ILE A 24 -2.97 5.50 -19.06
C ILE A 24 -3.72 4.42 -18.30
N ILE A 25 -3.17 3.22 -18.26
CA ILE A 25 -3.65 2.16 -17.38
C ILE A 25 -3.19 2.53 -15.97
N THR A 26 -4.13 2.98 -15.14
CA THR A 26 -3.89 3.17 -13.71
C THR A 26 -3.75 1.80 -13.06
N ILE A 27 -2.53 1.26 -13.02
CA ILE A 27 -2.21 0.06 -12.26
C ILE A 27 -2.01 0.47 -10.81
N GLY A 28 -2.90 0.00 -9.93
CA GLY A 28 -2.83 0.33 -8.51
C GLY A 28 -3.20 1.78 -8.26
N ALA A 29 -4.50 2.09 -8.35
CA ALA A 29 -5.02 3.13 -7.48
C ALA A 29 -4.86 2.60 -6.05
N THR A 30 -3.66 2.73 -5.47
CA THR A 30 -3.54 2.83 -4.02
C THR A 30 -4.51 3.96 -3.67
N PRO A 31 -5.60 3.72 -2.95
CA PRO A 31 -6.43 4.82 -2.51
C PRO A 31 -5.48 5.79 -1.80
N ALA A 32 -5.38 7.00 -2.33
CA ALA A 32 -4.68 8.07 -1.64
C ALA A 32 -5.21 8.06 -0.20
N PRO A 33 -4.35 8.06 0.83
CA PRO A 33 -4.85 8.13 2.19
C PRO A 33 -5.63 9.44 2.29
N ALA A 34 -6.92 9.31 2.60
CA ALA A 34 -7.91 10.37 2.80
C ALA A 34 -8.70 10.87 1.57
N GLU A 35 -9.49 10.00 0.95
CA GLU A 35 -10.77 10.44 0.38
C GLU A 35 -11.85 10.30 1.47
N THR A 36 -12.27 11.46 1.96
CA THR A 36 -13.10 11.67 3.15
C THR A 36 -14.54 11.20 2.92
N SER A 37 -14.94 10.13 3.61
CA SER A 37 -16.32 9.94 4.07
C SER A 37 -16.33 9.97 5.60
N GLY A 38 -16.28 11.18 6.15
CA GLY A 38 -16.61 11.50 7.55
C GLY A 38 -15.80 10.79 8.64
N ARG A 39 -14.66 11.37 9.01
CA ARG A 39 -13.84 11.07 10.22
C ARG A 39 -13.12 9.71 10.29
N LEU A 40 -13.58 8.68 9.61
CA LEU A 40 -12.92 7.37 9.66
C LEU A 40 -11.60 7.39 8.88
N VAL A 41 -10.55 6.83 9.48
CA VAL A 41 -9.21 6.72 8.87
C VAL A 41 -8.96 5.29 8.45
N ARG A 42 -8.54 5.08 7.20
CA ARG A 42 -8.19 3.74 6.71
C ARG A 42 -6.91 3.25 7.36
N VAL A 43 -6.93 2.06 7.93
CA VAL A 43 -5.80 1.46 8.67
C VAL A 43 -5.64 -0.02 8.35
N ILE A 44 -4.43 -0.53 8.57
CA ILE A 44 -4.17 -1.98 8.58
C ILE A 44 -4.67 -2.54 9.92
N LEU A 45 -5.50 -3.57 9.84
CA LEU A 45 -6.15 -4.15 11.01
C LEU A 45 -5.15 -4.86 11.92
N PRO A 46 -5.37 -4.81 13.25
CA PRO A 46 -4.68 -5.68 14.19
C PRO A 46 -4.73 -7.16 13.80
N GLY A 47 -3.62 -7.87 13.99
CA GLY A 47 -3.46 -9.27 13.59
C GLY A 47 -3.14 -9.47 12.11
N SER A 48 -2.91 -8.39 11.36
CA SER A 48 -2.44 -8.43 9.97
C SER A 48 -1.02 -7.86 9.85
N LYS A 49 -0.45 -7.93 8.65
CA LYS A 49 0.90 -7.47 8.32
C LYS A 49 0.84 -6.25 7.43
N GLY A 50 1.85 -5.39 7.53
CA GLY A 50 2.16 -4.34 6.56
C GLY A 50 3.65 -4.29 6.28
N LEU A 51 4.05 -3.41 5.35
CA LEU A 51 5.44 -3.22 4.97
C LEU A 51 5.97 -1.90 5.55
N ASN A 52 7.00 -1.98 6.39
CA ASN A 52 7.62 -0.80 6.99
C ASN A 52 8.59 -0.15 6.02
N ILE A 53 8.14 0.91 5.34
CA ILE A 53 8.95 1.61 4.33
C ILE A 53 10.16 2.35 4.90
N ARG A 54 10.21 2.54 6.22
CA ARG A 54 11.33 3.21 6.91
C ARG A 54 12.37 2.24 7.46
N SER A 55 12.05 0.95 7.56
CA SER A 55 12.96 -0.11 8.02
C SER A 55 13.17 -1.11 6.89
N ASN A 56 13.87 -0.69 5.83
CA ASN A 56 14.25 -1.55 4.71
C ASN A 56 13.10 -2.36 4.06
N ASN A 57 11.86 -1.83 4.09
CA ASN A 57 10.67 -2.54 3.63
C ASN A 57 10.48 -3.89 4.33
N GLU A 58 10.81 -3.99 5.62
CA GLU A 58 10.57 -5.19 6.40
C GLU A 58 9.09 -5.38 6.71
N GLU A 59 8.68 -6.64 6.82
CA GLU A 59 7.33 -6.99 7.26
C GLU A 59 7.14 -6.59 8.73
N PHE A 60 5.98 -6.00 9.02
CA PHE A 60 5.60 -5.57 10.36
C PHE A 60 4.23 -6.12 10.71
N VAL A 61 4.14 -6.84 11.81
CA VAL A 61 2.88 -7.38 12.33
C VAL A 61 2.21 -6.32 13.17
N VAL A 62 1.03 -5.88 12.76
CA VAL A 62 0.24 -4.90 13.51
C VAL A 62 -0.44 -5.61 14.67
N GLU A 63 -0.10 -5.24 15.91
CA GLU A 63 -0.82 -5.70 17.10
C GLU A 63 -1.95 -4.76 17.50
N SER A 64 -1.78 -3.45 17.27
CA SER A 64 -2.80 -2.45 17.61
C SER A 64 -2.60 -1.15 16.82
N VAL A 65 -3.70 -0.40 16.67
CA VAL A 65 -3.75 0.94 16.08
C VAL A 65 -4.29 1.89 17.13
N PHE A 66 -3.62 3.03 17.33
CA PHE A 66 -4.00 3.99 18.37
C PHE A 66 -3.56 5.40 18.03
N TYR A 67 -4.21 6.40 18.65
CA TYR A 67 -3.76 7.78 18.58
C TYR A 67 -2.55 8.02 19.49
N SER A 68 -1.47 8.56 18.91
CA SER A 68 -0.25 8.91 19.62
C SER A 68 -0.05 10.43 19.65
N PRO A 69 -0.02 11.06 20.84
CA PRO A 69 0.30 12.47 20.97
C PRO A 69 1.70 12.82 20.41
N HIS A 70 2.64 11.87 20.47
CA HIS A 70 3.99 12.06 19.94
C HIS A 70 4.01 12.28 18.43
N TYR A 71 3.14 11.58 17.70
CA TYR A 71 3.00 11.74 16.25
C TYR A 71 1.87 12.71 15.87
N ASN A 72 1.17 13.27 16.85
CA ASN A 72 -0.03 14.07 16.66
C ASN A 72 -1.04 13.41 15.68
N GLY A 73 -1.16 12.08 15.77
CA GLY A 73 -1.84 11.27 14.76
C GLY A 73 -1.89 9.79 15.12
N LEU A 74 -2.36 8.97 14.18
CA LEU A 74 -2.42 7.52 14.36
C LEU A 74 -1.05 6.87 14.24
N ALA A 75 -0.87 5.83 15.04
CA ALA A 75 0.33 5.02 15.07
C ALA A 75 -0.04 3.54 15.17
N TYR A 76 0.82 2.71 14.61
CA TYR A 76 0.80 1.26 14.78
C TYR A 76 1.73 0.87 15.91
N ARG A 77 1.32 -0.13 16.69
CA ARG A 77 2.21 -0.86 17.59
C ARG A 77 2.26 -2.30 17.17
N GLY A 78 3.44 -2.88 17.21
CA GLY A 78 3.68 -4.25 16.79
C GLY A 78 5.14 -4.61 16.80
N CYS A 79 5.50 -5.65 16.04
CA CYS A 79 6.86 -6.14 15.93
C CYS A 79 7.22 -6.43 14.46
N GLU A 80 8.51 -6.35 14.15
CA GLU A 80 9.04 -6.76 12.85
C GLU A 80 9.02 -8.29 12.75
N CYS A 81 8.60 -8.82 11.60
CA CYS A 81 8.46 -10.26 11.37
C CYS A 81 9.83 -10.93 11.21
N GLU A 82 9.90 -12.23 11.53
CA GLU A 82 11.12 -13.04 11.55
C GLU A 82 11.89 -13.01 10.23
N GLY A 83 12.96 -12.20 10.20
CA GLY A 83 13.83 -12.04 9.03
C GLY A 83 15.01 -11.10 9.33
N ALA A 84 14.82 -10.14 10.22
CA ALA A 84 15.91 -9.35 10.77
C ALA A 84 16.76 -10.21 11.72
N ILE A 85 18.07 -10.28 11.48
CA ILE A 85 19.05 -10.95 12.36
C ILE A 85 18.99 -10.25 13.73
N GLY A 86 18.20 -10.78 14.67
CA GLY A 86 17.97 -10.19 15.99
C GLY A 86 16.54 -9.79 16.33
N ALA A 87 15.53 -10.17 15.53
CA ALA A 87 14.12 -9.92 15.81
C ALA A 87 13.69 -10.54 17.15
N ASN A 88 13.65 -9.71 18.19
CA ASN A 88 13.07 -10.07 19.48
C ASN A 88 11.57 -9.75 19.41
N HIS A 89 10.73 -10.79 19.34
CA HIS A 89 9.27 -10.66 19.40
C HIS A 89 8.75 -9.93 20.66
N ASP A 90 9.60 -9.78 21.67
CA ASP A 90 9.30 -9.05 22.91
C ASP A 90 9.41 -7.52 22.76
N VAL A 91 10.17 -7.05 21.77
CA VAL A 91 10.36 -5.60 21.53
C VAL A 91 9.25 -5.10 20.63
N LYS A 92 8.32 -4.37 21.24
CA LYS A 92 7.22 -3.71 20.53
C LYS A 92 7.65 -2.32 20.06
N THR A 93 7.63 -2.12 18.75
CA THR A 93 7.95 -0.85 18.10
C THR A 93 6.66 -0.09 17.79
N ILE A 94 6.75 1.24 17.86
CA ILE A 94 5.66 2.15 17.47
C ILE A 94 6.06 2.82 16.16
N LEU A 95 5.17 2.77 15.17
CA LEU A 95 5.36 3.37 13.85
C LEU A 95 4.26 4.39 13.57
N ALA A 96 4.60 5.46 12.87
CA ALA A 96 3.58 6.39 12.37
C ALA A 96 2.74 5.73 11.27
N LEU A 97 1.49 6.18 11.10
CA LEU A 97 0.57 5.64 10.09
C LEU A 97 1.16 5.63 8.67
N ASP A 98 1.90 6.69 8.30
CA ASP A 98 2.52 6.84 6.97
C ASP A 98 3.74 5.94 6.75
N SER A 99 4.27 5.32 7.80
CA SER A 99 5.48 4.48 7.73
C SER A 99 5.17 3.02 7.40
N LEU A 100 3.89 2.65 7.34
CA LEU A 100 3.44 1.29 7.10
C LEU A 100 2.46 1.28 5.93
N ILE A 101 2.83 0.55 4.87
CA ILE A 101 1.97 0.38 3.69
C ILE A 101 1.36 -1.02 3.66
N GLU A 102 0.26 -1.17 2.94
CA GLU A 102 -0.37 -2.48 2.74
C GLU A 102 0.45 -3.38 1.81
N ILE A 103 0.44 -4.67 2.13
CA ILE A 103 0.97 -5.77 1.32
C ILE A 103 -0.24 -6.38 0.58
N PRO A 104 -0.29 -6.28 -0.76
CA PRO A 104 -1.39 -6.82 -1.55
C PRO A 104 -1.58 -8.32 -1.28
N GLY A 105 -2.79 -8.71 -0.85
CA GLY A 105 -3.14 -10.11 -0.57
C GLY A 105 -2.85 -10.60 0.85
N GLU A 106 -2.05 -9.87 1.64
CA GLU A 106 -1.75 -10.22 3.05
C GLU A 106 -2.33 -9.23 4.06
N SER A 107 -2.30 -7.94 3.72
CA SER A 107 -2.86 -6.90 4.58
C SER A 107 -4.39 -6.96 4.60
N LYS A 108 -4.95 -6.97 5.80
CA LYS A 108 -6.37 -6.74 6.06
C LYS A 108 -6.54 -5.28 6.44
N VAL A 109 -7.46 -4.61 5.77
CA VAL A 109 -7.70 -3.17 5.95
C VAL A 109 -9.06 -2.93 6.58
N GLY A 110 -9.19 -1.80 7.23
CA GLY A 110 -10.44 -1.37 7.81
C GLY A 110 -10.43 0.12 8.18
N TRP A 111 -11.42 0.51 8.97
CA TRP A 111 -11.72 1.89 9.29
C TRP A 111 -11.55 2.13 10.79
N TYR A 112 -10.66 3.04 11.14
CA TYR A 112 -10.42 3.52 12.49
C TYR A 112 -11.27 4.76 12.76
N ASP A 113 -12.03 4.75 13.86
CA ASP A 113 -12.77 5.91 14.34
C ASP A 113 -11.93 6.68 15.37
N PRO A 114 -11.51 7.94 15.09
CA PRO A 114 -10.71 8.73 16.01
C PRO A 114 -11.45 9.24 17.25
N GLU A 115 -12.78 9.22 17.28
CA GLU A 115 -13.57 9.62 18.45
C GLU A 115 -13.77 8.46 19.43
N SER A 116 -14.10 7.26 18.92
CA SER A 116 -14.31 6.07 19.76
C SER A 116 -13.03 5.27 20.01
N GLY A 117 -12.03 5.42 19.13
CA GLY A 117 -10.82 4.60 19.12
C GLY A 117 -11.04 3.17 18.61
N GLU A 118 -12.22 2.89 18.03
CA GLU A 118 -12.58 1.57 17.54
C GLU A 118 -12.09 1.34 16.10
N VAL A 119 -11.84 0.08 15.78
CA VAL A 119 -11.42 -0.35 14.45
C VAL A 119 -12.45 -1.33 13.90
N THR A 120 -13.00 -1.02 12.73
CA THR A 120 -13.99 -1.86 12.05
C THR A 120 -13.39 -2.41 10.76
N ALA A 121 -13.62 -3.70 10.50
CA ALA A 121 -13.14 -4.31 9.28
C ALA A 121 -13.96 -3.82 8.07
N GLU A 122 -13.29 -3.54 6.96
CA GLU A 122 -13.98 -3.31 5.69
C GLU A 122 -14.57 -4.65 5.22
N THR A 123 -15.89 -4.77 5.29
CA THR A 123 -16.59 -5.97 4.82
C THR A 123 -16.90 -5.76 3.33
N VAL A 124 -16.25 -6.57 2.47
CA VAL A 124 -16.46 -6.60 1.01
C VAL A 124 -17.73 -7.37 0.68
#